data_AF-S3NJ03-F1
#
_entry.id   AF-S3NJ03-F1
#
_cell.length_a   1.000
_cell.length_b   1.000
_cell.length_c   1.000
_cell.angle_alpha   90.00
_cell.angle_beta   90.00
_cell.angle_gamma   90.00
#
_symmetry.space_group_name_H-M   'P 1'
#
loop_
_entity.id
_entity.type
_entity.pdbx_description
1 polymer ?
#
loop_
_entity_poly.entity_id
_entity_poly.type
_entity_poly.pdbx_seq_one_letter_code
_entity_poly.pdbx_strand_id
1 'polypeptide(L)' 'MKNRSKSLNSPHLLWTTEQDVFLIENDSMAIIDLREFLPFSEEEILNRKKILGLLKRSKQMKKEI' A
#
# COMPACT_ATOMS: atom_id res chain seq x y z
N MET A 1 14.98 26.58 0.57
CA MET A 1 16.09 25.98 1.34
C MET A 1 15.62 24.63 1.88
N LYS A 2 16.44 23.60 1.63
CA LYS A 2 16.27 22.22 2.09
C LYS A 2 16.43 22.12 3.61
N ASN A 3 16.01 20.97 4.16
CA ASN A 3 16.41 20.32 5.43
C ASN A 3 15.22 20.15 6.39
N ARG A 4 14.88 18.96 6.93
CA ARG A 4 15.78 17.92 7.45
C ARG A 4 15.02 16.59 7.65
N SER A 5 15.58 15.52 7.08
CA SER A 5 15.68 14.15 7.61
C SER A 5 14.56 13.61 8.53
N LYS A 6 13.77 12.66 8.02
CA LYS A 6 13.14 11.62 8.84
C LYS A 6 13.60 10.25 8.33
N SER A 7 14.49 9.65 9.11
CA SER A 7 14.80 8.22 9.20
C SER A 7 14.96 7.42 7.89
N LEU A 8 16.21 7.20 7.49
CA LEU A 8 16.62 6.23 6.46
C LEU A 8 16.62 4.76 6.95
N ASN A 9 15.85 4.43 7.98
CA ASN A 9 15.70 3.06 8.49
C ASN A 9 14.24 2.77 8.83
N SER A 10 13.36 2.95 7.86
CA SER A 10 12.03 2.36 7.89
C SER A 10 11.90 1.48 6.64
N PRO A 11 11.36 0.25 6.73
CA PRO A 11 11.11 -0.63 5.57
C PRO A 11 10.21 0.03 4.50
N HIS A 12 9.69 1.22 4.78
CA HIS A 12 9.09 2.15 3.84
C HIS A 12 9.94 2.53 2.61
N LEU A 13 11.27 2.36 2.65
CA LEU A 13 12.18 2.68 1.54
C LEU A 13 12.08 1.72 0.34
N LEU A 14 11.40 0.58 0.47
CA LEU A 14 11.30 -0.41 -0.61
C LEU A 14 10.17 -0.13 -1.61
N TRP A 15 9.13 0.60 -1.21
CA TRP A 15 7.97 0.84 -2.07
C TRP A 15 8.19 2.06 -2.97
N THR A 16 8.13 1.85 -4.27
CA THR A 16 8.15 2.94 -5.25
C THR A 16 6.75 3.54 -5.42
N THR A 17 6.70 4.77 -5.93
CA THR A 17 5.43 5.41 -6.28
C THR A 17 4.63 4.57 -7.28
N GLU A 18 5.28 3.93 -8.23
CA GLU A 18 4.61 3.07 -9.23
C GLU A 18 3.96 1.85 -8.58
N GLN A 19 4.62 1.23 -7.60
CA GLN A 19 4.07 0.11 -6.84
C GLN A 19 2.89 0.55 -5.96
N ASP A 20 2.94 1.75 -5.39
CA ASP A 20 1.80 2.32 -4.68
C ASP A 20 0.62 2.58 -5.60
N VAL A 21 0.86 3.18 -6.77
CA VAL A 21 -0.17 3.42 -7.80
C VAL A 21 -0.80 2.08 -8.21
N PHE A 22 0.01 1.08 -8.53
CA PHE A 22 -0.46 -0.26 -8.87
C PHE A 22 -1.35 -0.85 -7.77
N LEU A 23 -0.93 -0.75 -6.51
CA LEU A 23 -1.67 -1.29 -5.37
C LEU A 23 -3.00 -0.55 -5.11
N ILE A 24 -3.06 0.76 -5.39
CA ILE A 24 -4.28 1.58 -5.29
C ILE A 24 -5.26 1.21 -6.40
N GLU A 25 -4.79 1.10 -7.64
CA GLU A 25 -5.61 0.75 -8.81
C GLU A 25 -6.16 -0.67 -8.71
N ASN A 26 -5.39 -1.58 -8.12
CA ASN A 26 -5.71 -2.99 -8.00
C ASN A 26 -6.05 -3.40 -6.55
N ASP A 27 -6.59 -2.49 -5.73
CA ASP A 27 -6.88 -2.80 -4.32
C ASP A 27 -7.92 -3.93 -4.14
N SER A 28 -8.83 -4.09 -5.09
CA SER A 28 -9.83 -5.18 -5.12
C SER A 28 -9.24 -6.52 -5.52
N MET A 29 -8.01 -6.56 -6.04
CA MET A 29 -7.33 -7.78 -6.46
C MET A 29 -6.91 -8.61 -5.24
N ALA A 30 -6.93 -9.94 -5.39
CA ALA A 30 -6.48 -10.85 -4.35
C ALA A 30 -4.98 -10.66 -4.10
N ILE A 31 -4.54 -10.85 -2.85
CA ILE A 31 -3.13 -10.66 -2.49
C ILE A 31 -2.22 -11.65 -3.23
N ILE A 32 -2.73 -12.85 -3.52
CA ILE A 32 -2.01 -13.86 -4.32
C ILE A 32 -1.64 -13.30 -5.70
N ASP A 33 -2.59 -12.68 -6.39
CA ASP A 33 -2.33 -12.08 -7.71
C ASP A 33 -1.43 -10.84 -7.59
N LEU A 34 -1.61 -10.02 -6.56
CA LEU A 34 -0.74 -8.86 -6.31
C LEU A 34 0.73 -9.26 -6.11
N ARG A 35 0.99 -10.44 -5.53
CA ARG A 35 2.35 -10.98 -5.32
C ARG A 35 3.04 -11.42 -6.60
N GLU A 36 2.31 -11.67 -7.69
CA GLU A 36 2.90 -11.96 -9.00
C GLU A 36 3.53 -10.69 -9.62
N PHE A 37 3.00 -9.52 -9.28
CA PHE A 37 3.45 -8.22 -9.82
C PHE A 37 4.32 -7.43 -8.85
N LEU A 38 4.21 -7.71 -7.55
CA LEU A 38 4.92 -7.00 -6.50
C LEU A 38 5.91 -7.94 -5.80
N PRO A 39 7.20 -7.58 -5.69
CA PRO A 39 8.22 -8.41 -5.04
C PRO A 39 8.15 -8.29 -3.51
N PHE A 40 6.95 -8.44 -2.94
CA PHE A 40 6.66 -8.29 -1.53
C PHE A 40 5.86 -9.48 -1.01
N SER A 41 6.03 -9.77 0.28
CA SER A 41 5.20 -10.74 0.99
C SER A 41 3.77 -10.24 1.17
N GLU A 42 2.86 -11.17 1.43
CA GLU A 42 1.46 -10.85 1.75
C GLU A 42 1.35 -9.89 2.94
N GLU A 43 2.16 -10.08 3.99
CA GLU A 43 2.18 -9.22 5.16
C GLU A 43 2.60 -7.78 4.80
N GLU A 44 3.63 -7.63 3.97
CA GLU A 44 4.10 -6.32 3.50
C GLU A 44 3.04 -5.61 2.65
N ILE A 45 2.37 -6.34 1.75
CA ILE A 45 1.28 -5.80 0.92
C ILE A 45 0.10 -5.37 1.80
N LEU A 46 -0.29 -6.17 2.78
CA LEU A 46 -1.36 -5.83 3.73
C LEU A 46 -1.01 -4.61 4.57
N ASN A 47 0.21 -4.54 5.07
CA ASN A 47 0.69 -3.38 5.82
C ASN A 47 0.70 -2.14 4.93
N ARG A 48 1.10 -2.27 3.66
CA ARG A 48 1.05 -1.16 2.70
C ARG A 48 -0.37 -0.71 2.42
N LYS A 49 -1.31 -1.63 2.19
CA LYS A 49 -2.74 -1.30 2.04
C LYS A 49 -3.30 -0.57 3.27
N LYS A 50 -2.85 -0.93 4.47
CA LYS A 50 -3.22 -0.24 5.72
C LYS A 50 -2.66 1.19 5.76
N ILE A 51 -1.40 1.38 5.35
CA ILE A 51 -0.73 2.69 5.29
C ILE A 51 -1.38 3.60 4.25
N LEU A 52 -1.71 3.07 3.06
CA LEU A 52 -2.43 3.77 1.99
C LEU A 52 -3.91 4.01 2.30
N GLY A 53 -4.42 3.51 3.44
CA GLY A 53 -5.82 3.69 3.86
C GLY A 53 -6.84 2.86 3.07
N LEU A 54 -6.39 1.95 2.20
CA LEU A 54 -7.22 1.13 1.33
C LEU A 54 -8.15 0.19 2.13
N LEU A 55 -7.62 -0.39 3.22
CA LEU A 55 -8.41 -1.28 4.10
C LEU A 55 -9.51 -0.55 4.91
N LYS A 56 -9.42 0.77 5.08
CA LYS A 56 -10.44 1.56 5.79
C LYS A 56 -11.54 2.05 4.85
N ARG A 57 -11.19 2.32 3.58
CA ARG A 57 -12.11 2.82 2.56
C ARG A 57 -13.25 1.84 2.24
N SER A 58 -12.96 0.54 2.29
CA SER A 58 -13.95 -0.52 2.05
C SER A 58 -15.09 -0.57 3.09
N LYS A 59 -14.87 -0.09 4.33
CA LYS A 59 -15.93 -0.01 5.36
C LYS A 59 -16.79 1.23 5.22
N GLN A 60 -16.24 2.32 4.70
CA GLN A 60 -16.96 3.59 4.58
C GLN A 60 -17.90 3.61 3.38
N MET A 61 -17.53 2.92 2.28
CA MET A 61 -18.40 2.79 1.09
C MET A 61 -19.58 1.81 1.25
N LYS A 62 -19.69 1.09 2.38
CA LYS A 62 -20.83 0.21 2.70
C LYS A 62 -21.89 0.88 3.58
N LYS A 63 -21.80 2.19 3.80
CA LYS A 63 -22.66 2.94 4.72
C LYS A 63 -23.54 4.00 4.05
N GLU A 64 -23.92 3.75 2.80
CA GLU A 64 -24.96 4.51 2.09
C GLU A 64 -25.91 3.55 1.35
N ILE A 65 -26.56 2.64 2.09
CA ILE A 65 -27.91 2.11 1.81
C ILE A 65 -28.61 1.89 3.15
#